data_AF-A0A378F3H7-F1
#
_entry.id   AF-A0A378F3H7-F1
#
_cell.length_a   1.000
_cell.length_b   1.000
_cell.length_c   1.000
_cell.angle_alpha   90.00
_cell.angle_beta   90.00
_cell.angle_gamma   90.00
#
_symmetry.space_group_name_H-M   'P 1'
#
loop_
_entity.id
_entity.type
_entity.pdbx_description
1 polymer ?
#
loop_
_entity_poly.entity_id
_entity_poly.type
_entity_poly.pdbx_seq_one_letter_code
_entity_poly.pdbx_strand_id
1 'polypeptide(L)' 'MSGLVNPKYSPEEAAYALIIELVRAQRVPVYSSNISGLLSFYDEAVEHFKDDAKKS' A
#
# COMPACT_ATOMS: atom_id res chain seq x y z
N MET A 1 -0.37 -1.69 -15.52
CA MET A 1 0.85 -1.91 -14.73
C MET A 1 0.53 -2.85 -13.57
N SER A 2 0.32 -4.15 -13.83
CA SER A 2 0.49 -5.14 -12.76
C SER A 2 1.95 -5.59 -12.83
N GLY A 3 2.85 -4.65 -12.55
CA GLY A 3 4.21 -5.02 -12.19
C GLY A 3 4.09 -5.42 -10.73
N LEU A 4 4.04 -6.72 -10.46
CA LEU A 4 4.04 -7.24 -9.09
C LEU A 4 5.38 -6.83 -8.47
N VAL A 5 5.39 -5.64 -7.84
CA VAL A 5 6.53 -5.16 -7.08
C VAL A 5 6.67 -6.08 -5.89
N ASN A 6 7.81 -6.74 -5.79
CA ASN A 6 8.07 -7.60 -4.65
C ASN A 6 8.33 -6.71 -3.41
N PRO A 7 7.47 -6.76 -2.38
CA PRO A 7 7.58 -5.92 -1.20
C PRO A 7 8.89 -6.14 -0.42
N LYS A 8 9.58 -7.28 -0.62
CA LYS A 8 10.89 -7.55 -0.02
C LYS A 8 11.97 -6.57 -0.49
N TYR A 9 11.89 -6.12 -1.75
CA TYR A 9 12.92 -5.26 -2.35
C TYR A 9 12.50 -3.79 -2.43
N SER A 10 11.19 -3.52 -2.44
CA SER A 10 10.65 -2.16 -2.54
C SER A 10 9.28 -2.08 -1.83
N PRO A 11 9.28 -2.06 -0.48
CA PRO A 11 8.05 -2.07 0.31
C PRO A 11 7.18 -0.83 0.07
N GLU A 12 7.79 0.33 -0.16
CA GLU A 12 7.09 1.57 -0.48
C GLU A 12 6.34 1.49 -1.82
N GLU A 13 6.98 0.99 -2.89
CA GLU A 13 6.32 0.83 -4.19
C GLU A 13 5.24 -0.26 -4.16
N ALA A 14 5.46 -1.33 -3.40
CA ALA A 14 4.46 -2.37 -3.19
C ALA A 14 3.22 -1.81 -2.43
N ALA A 15 3.42 -0.95 -1.44
CA ALA A 15 2.34 -0.28 -0.73
C ALA A 15 1.54 0.67 -1.64
N TYR A 16 2.22 1.45 -2.49
CA TYR A 16 1.54 2.28 -3.49
C TYR A 16 0.71 1.43 -4.48
N ALA A 17 1.29 0.34 -5.00
CA ALA A 17 0.58 -0.56 -5.89
C ALA A 17 -0.66 -1.16 -5.23
N LEU A 18 -0.55 -1.61 -3.97
CA LEU A 18 -1.67 -2.13 -3.19
C LEU A 18 -2.80 -1.10 -3.05
N ILE A 19 -2.48 0.14 -2.67
CA ILE A 19 -3.47 1.20 -2.49
C ILE A 19 -4.18 1.53 -3.79
N ILE A 20 -3.44 1.61 -4.91
CA ILE A 20 -4.02 1.85 -6.23
C ILE A 20 -5.04 0.76 -6.58
N GLU A 21 -4.72 -0.50 -6.30
CA GLU A 21 -5.63 -1.62 -6.57
C GLU A 21 -6.84 -1.62 -5.62
N LEU A 22 -6.67 -1.27 -4.34
CA LEU A 22 -7.79 -1.09 -3.40
C LEU A 22 -8.75 0.02 -3.85
N VAL A 23 -8.19 1.12 -4.37
CA VAL A 23 -8.97 2.22 -4.97
C VAL A 23 -9.70 1.75 -6.23
N ARG A 24 -9.02 1.06 -7.15
CA ARG A 24 -9.63 0.51 -8.38
C ARG A 24 -10.76 -0.47 -8.06
N ALA A 25 -10.57 -1.30 -7.03
CA ALA A 25 -11.56 -2.26 -6.55
C ALA A 25 -12.69 -1.61 -5.73
N GLN A 26 -12.71 -0.27 -5.58
CA GLN A 26 -13.68 0.49 -4.80
C GLN A 26 -13.77 0.03 -3.33
N ARG A 27 -12.66 -0.50 -2.79
CA ARG A 27 -12.54 -0.93 -1.39
C ARG A 27 -12.16 0.21 -0.46
N VAL A 28 -11.61 1.29 -1.01
CA VAL A 28 -11.26 2.51 -0.27
C VAL A 28 -11.96 3.70 -0.96
N PRO A 29 -12.73 4.52 -0.21
CA PRO A 29 -13.39 5.69 -0.77
C PRO A 29 -12.37 6.75 -1.19
N VAL A 30 -12.37 7.12 -2.47
CA VAL A 30 -11.43 8.10 -3.06
C VAL A 30 -11.80 9.55 -2.71
N TYR A 31 -13.06 9.81 -2.35
CA TYR A 31 -13.57 11.15 -2.08
C TYR A 31 -14.56 11.18 -0.89
N SER A 32 -14.11 11.72 0.24
CA SER A 32 -14.54 13.07 0.66
C SER A 32 -13.65 13.52 1.84
N SER A 33 -13.03 14.68 1.66
CA SER A 33 -12.35 15.53 2.65
C SER A 33 -11.11 15.04 3.43
N ASN A 34 -10.70 13.77 3.44
CA ASN A 34 -9.55 13.38 4.27
C ASN A 34 -8.58 12.34 3.65
N ILE A 35 -7.56 12.84 2.92
CA ILE A 35 -6.46 12.03 2.38
C ILE A 35 -5.64 11.32 3.47
N SER A 36 -5.72 11.78 4.72
CA SER A 36 -4.96 11.21 5.83
C SER A 36 -5.29 9.73 6.08
N GLY A 37 -6.52 9.29 5.81
CA GLY A 37 -6.88 7.87 5.92
C GLY A 37 -6.21 6.99 4.86
N LEU A 38 -6.03 7.52 3.64
CA LEU A 38 -5.30 6.83 2.59
C LEU A 38 -3.81 6.74 2.92
N LEU A 39 -3.26 7.82 3.50
CA LEU A 39 -1.86 7.88 3.96
C LEU A 39 -1.61 6.93 5.15
N SER A 40 -2.55 6.80 6.09
CA SER A 40 -2.39 5.84 7.18
C SER A 40 -2.38 4.39 6.68
N PHE A 41 -3.18 4.05 5.66
CA PHE A 41 -3.11 2.73 5.03
C PHE A 41 -1.78 2.49 4.31
N TYR A 42 -1.18 3.54 3.75
CA TYR A 42 0.15 3.47 3.18
C TYR A 42 1.19 3.16 4.23
N ASP A 43 1.20 3.93 5.33
CA ASP A 43 2.15 3.75 6.43
C ASP A 43 2.05 2.33 7.02
N GLU A 44 0.84 1.84 7.26
CA GLU A 44 0.58 0.49 7.78
C GLU A 44 1.07 -0.61 6.82
N ALA A 45 0.82 -0.46 5.50
CA ALA A 45 1.28 -1.42 4.50
C ALA A 45 2.82 -1.45 4.40
N VAL A 46 3.47 -0.28 4.48
CA VAL A 46 4.94 -0.19 4.45
C VAL A 46 5.55 -0.85 5.69
N GLU A 47 4.99 -0.61 6.87
CA GLU A 47 5.44 -1.26 8.11
C GLU A 47 5.30 -2.78 8.02
N HIS A 48 4.15 -3.27 7.57
CA HIS A 48 3.89 -4.69 7.38
C HIS A 48 4.93 -5.35 6.45
N PHE A 49 5.19 -4.75 5.29
CA PHE A 49 6.16 -5.28 4.34
C PHE A 49 7.60 -5.23 4.84
N LYS A 50 7.96 -4.20 5.61
CA LYS A 50 9.30 -4.10 6.24
C LYS A 50 9.50 -5.15 7.32
N ASP A 51 8.46 -5.46 8.09
CA ASP A 51 8.56 -6.47 9.14
C ASP A 51 8.62 -7.90 8.58
N ASP A 52 7.91 -8.17 7.49
CA ASP A 52 8.04 -9.43 6.76
C ASP A 52 9.43 -9.59 6.14
N ALA A 53 10.04 -8.50 5.66
CA ALA A 53 11.42 -8.52 5.18
C ALA A 53 12.44 -8.85 6.28
N LYS A 54 12.19 -8.46 7.53
CA LYS A 54 13.06 -8.76 8.69
C LYS A 54 12.90 -10.18 9.24
N LYS A 55 11.77 -10.83 8.97
CA LYS A 55 11.45 -12.20 9.46
C LYS A 55 11.93 -13.30 8.51
N SER A 56 12.49 -12.97 7.35
CA SER A 56 12.99 -13.88 6.32
C SER A 56 14.51 -13.97 6.30
#